data_AF-A0A5J4KPY3-F1
#
_entry.id   AF-A0A5J4KPY3-F1
#
_cell.length_a   1.000
_cell.length_b   1.000
_cell.length_c   1.000
_cell.angle_alpha   90.00
_cell.angle_beta   90.00
_cell.angle_gamma   90.00
#
_symmetry.space_group_name_H-M   'P 1'
#
loop_
_entity.id
_entity.type
_entity.pdbx_description
1 polymer ?
#
loop_
_entity_poly.entity_id
_entity_poly.type
_entity_poly.pdbx_seq_one_letter_code
_entity_poly.pdbx_strand_id
1 'polypeptide(L)'
;MLRRTNVLPPDGQLADAETAQCQLAAEIAQLIDGIPLALDQAGSYIEETGCDLGHYLRLFKQQRSRLLNQRGGSALDHPEPTATTWNLAFQKIQQHSEVARDLLYLCAFLHPDAIYRELIQQGAQALGFALRNSFSDPVALDQAIAELRKYSILRKTDHSHTLTIHRLVQDVIKESLHPLLQHTWAESTVLLINATFPNISASDWLRTRIVARKYYVHAQTALDIANNWQLDFPEVAQLLSKVGKYLEETSDFEEAEKCYLRAIALDEQLNTISADTLTLDYNNLASLYEHQEKYRQAEEYYKKAISSRRDEITSDRFTPAILETIRNYTTFLMKFEQRKNEANRLRARTSSQISQSVRRITINDDHPDITYHGSWETRSEQQGHKSGDYGGNTHYTNSEGAAFEYEFTGFGIAILSDTASAQGIIDIYIDDRYVQRKDTSQDLEQQPQTIIYHQDNLEPGPHKLSGEIVRGAFALDALVIFIYDQ
;
A
#
# COMPACT_ATOMS: atom_id res chain seq x y z
N MET A 1 -6.99 24.98 34.86
CA MET A 1 -6.77 23.86 35.80
C MET A 1 -8.06 23.45 36.49
N LEU A 2 -8.59 24.22 37.46
CA LEU A 2 -9.79 23.84 38.24
C LEU A 2 -11.00 23.40 37.42
N ARG A 3 -11.28 24.08 36.29
CA ARG A 3 -12.34 23.68 35.35
C ARG A 3 -12.01 22.39 34.60
N ARG A 4 -10.75 22.21 34.18
CA ARG A 4 -10.29 21.02 33.46
C ARG A 4 -10.35 19.77 34.35
N THR A 5 -10.18 19.93 35.66
CA THR A 5 -10.25 18.86 36.67
C THR A 5 -11.63 18.71 37.30
N ASN A 6 -12.67 19.35 36.73
CA ASN A 6 -14.06 19.34 37.22
C ASN A 6 -14.25 19.78 38.69
N VAL A 7 -13.27 20.51 39.27
CA VAL A 7 -13.40 21.13 40.60
C VAL A 7 -14.31 22.37 40.53
N LEU A 8 -14.28 23.06 39.39
CA LEU A 8 -15.25 24.10 39.05
C LEU A 8 -16.03 23.69 37.79
N PRO A 9 -17.33 24.03 37.70
CA PRO A 9 -18.06 23.89 36.45
C PRO A 9 -17.48 24.84 35.38
N PRO A 10 -17.77 24.61 34.08
CA PRO A 10 -17.24 25.41 32.98
C PRO A 10 -17.43 26.94 33.15
N ASP A 11 -18.59 27.34 33.69
CA ASP A 11 -18.95 28.74 33.93
C ASP A 11 -18.70 29.21 35.37
N GLY A 12 -18.12 28.35 36.23
CA GLY A 12 -17.84 28.66 37.63
C GLY A 12 -16.79 29.76 37.79
N GLN A 13 -16.98 30.62 38.78
CA GLN A 13 -16.02 31.68 39.12
C GLN A 13 -14.96 31.14 40.08
N LEU A 14 -13.77 31.77 40.07
CA LEU A 14 -12.67 31.34 40.93
C LEU A 14 -12.99 31.50 42.43
N ALA A 15 -13.88 32.44 42.76
CA ALA A 15 -14.37 32.68 44.11
C ALA A 15 -15.27 31.54 44.64
N ASP A 16 -15.81 30.70 43.74
CA ASP A 16 -16.69 29.58 44.10
C ASP A 16 -15.89 28.33 44.52
N ALA A 17 -14.57 28.31 44.29
CA ALA A 17 -13.71 27.20 44.67
C ALA A 17 -13.14 27.37 46.09
N GLU A 18 -13.00 26.25 46.81
CA GLU A 18 -12.32 26.24 48.10
C GLU A 18 -10.90 26.80 47.99
N THR A 19 -10.50 27.64 48.96
CA THR A 19 -9.19 28.30 48.96
C THR A 19 -8.03 27.31 48.86
N ALA A 20 -8.14 26.14 49.52
CA ALA A 20 -7.14 25.08 49.44
C ALA A 20 -6.98 24.51 48.03
N GLN A 21 -8.08 24.32 47.29
CA GLN A 21 -8.05 23.84 45.90
C GLN A 21 -7.44 24.89 44.97
N CYS A 22 -7.77 26.17 45.18
CA CYS A 22 -7.16 27.28 44.44
C CYS A 22 -5.63 27.33 44.65
N GLN A 23 -5.16 27.12 45.88
CA GLN A 23 -3.72 27.08 46.18
C GLN A 23 -3.01 25.90 45.49
N LEU A 24 -3.58 24.69 45.57
CA LEU A 24 -3.03 23.51 44.90
C LEU A 24 -2.99 23.68 43.38
N ALA A 25 -4.07 24.20 42.79
CA ALA A 25 -4.14 24.44 41.35
C ALA A 25 -3.13 25.51 40.90
N ALA A 26 -2.92 26.56 41.70
CA ALA A 26 -1.91 27.58 41.42
C ALA A 26 -0.48 27.00 41.51
N GLU A 27 -0.19 26.16 42.51
CA GLU A 27 1.10 25.52 42.66
C GLU A 27 1.41 24.57 41.50
N ILE A 28 0.43 23.77 41.07
CA ILE A 28 0.57 22.90 39.88
C ILE A 28 0.81 23.76 38.63
N ALA A 29 0.04 24.84 38.44
CA ALA A 29 0.21 25.71 37.28
C ALA A 29 1.59 26.37 37.25
N GLN A 30 2.11 26.77 38.41
CA GLN A 30 3.45 27.34 38.53
C GLN A 30 4.54 26.30 38.27
N LEU A 31 4.42 25.07 38.79
CA LEU A 31 5.39 24.00 38.54
C LEU A 31 5.48 23.58 37.07
N ILE A 32 4.39 23.79 36.33
CA ILE A 32 4.25 23.47 34.91
C ILE A 32 4.55 24.70 34.03
N ASP A 33 5.07 25.79 34.61
CA ASP A 33 5.40 27.06 33.95
C ASP A 33 4.23 27.66 33.16
N GLY A 34 2.99 27.33 33.53
CA GLY A 34 1.79 27.77 32.82
C GLY A 34 1.65 27.26 31.39
N ILE A 35 2.45 26.27 30.97
CA ILE A 35 2.45 25.75 29.60
C ILE A 35 1.07 25.14 29.28
N PRO A 36 0.32 25.66 28.29
CA PRO A 36 -1.05 25.21 28.04
C PRO A 36 -1.20 23.71 27.78
N LEU A 37 -0.25 23.12 27.03
CA LEU A 37 -0.23 21.68 26.75
C LEU A 37 -0.10 20.86 28.04
N ALA A 38 0.88 21.20 28.88
CA ALA A 38 1.16 20.42 30.08
C ALA A 38 0.08 20.65 31.17
N LEU A 39 -0.60 21.80 31.17
CA LEU A 39 -1.82 22.01 31.96
C LEU A 39 -2.98 21.12 31.49
N ASP A 40 -3.19 21.02 30.18
CA ASP A 40 -4.23 20.15 29.60
C ASP A 40 -3.97 18.67 29.92
N GLN A 41 -2.72 18.22 29.76
CA GLN A 41 -2.32 16.85 30.10
C GLN A 41 -2.44 16.56 31.60
N ALA A 42 -2.05 17.51 32.47
CA ALA A 42 -2.19 17.36 33.92
C ALA A 42 -3.66 17.23 34.33
N GLY A 43 -4.52 18.07 33.77
CA GLY A 43 -5.96 18.00 34.00
C GLY A 43 -6.57 16.68 33.51
N SER A 44 -6.16 16.23 32.32
CA SER A 44 -6.61 14.96 31.73
C SER A 44 -6.20 13.75 32.56
N TYR A 45 -4.96 13.74 33.09
CA TYR A 45 -4.50 12.69 34.00
C TYR A 45 -5.33 12.63 35.28
N ILE A 46 -5.58 13.78 35.90
CA ILE A 46 -6.38 13.88 37.14
C ILE A 46 -7.79 13.36 36.90
N GLU A 47 -8.42 13.78 35.80
CA GLU A 47 -9.76 13.34 35.42
C GLU A 47 -9.81 11.82 35.18
N GLU A 48 -8.91 11.27 34.37
CA GLU A 48 -8.95 9.84 34.01
C GLU A 48 -8.58 8.92 35.19
N THR A 49 -7.67 9.36 36.07
CA THR A 49 -7.27 8.55 37.24
C THR A 49 -8.16 8.77 38.46
N GLY A 50 -9.00 9.81 38.45
CA GLY A 50 -9.83 10.22 39.59
C GLY A 50 -9.05 10.67 40.83
N CYS A 51 -7.75 10.95 40.72
CA CYS A 51 -6.95 11.41 41.85
C CYS A 51 -7.22 12.88 42.18
N ASP A 52 -7.01 13.32 43.42
CA ASP A 52 -7.13 14.73 43.78
C ASP A 52 -5.89 15.58 43.38
N LEU A 53 -6.05 16.91 43.38
CA LEU A 53 -4.98 17.86 43.03
C LEU A 53 -3.73 17.69 43.93
N GLY A 54 -3.91 17.41 45.22
CA GLY A 54 -2.82 17.23 46.17
C GLY A 54 -2.03 15.95 45.91
N HIS A 55 -2.72 14.87 45.54
CA HIS A 55 -2.10 13.62 45.13
C HIS A 55 -1.31 13.79 43.83
N TYR A 56 -1.90 14.41 42.81
CA TYR A 56 -1.22 14.69 41.55
C TYR A 56 0.05 15.53 41.76
N LEU A 57 -0.03 16.59 42.57
CA LEU A 57 1.12 17.45 42.89
C LEU A 57 2.28 16.65 43.51
N ARG A 58 2.00 15.69 44.39
CA ARG A 58 3.02 14.81 44.97
C ARG A 58 3.65 13.88 43.92
N LEU A 59 2.82 13.25 43.07
CA LEU A 59 3.30 12.41 41.98
C LEU A 59 4.18 13.19 41.01
N PHE A 60 3.75 14.40 40.62
CA PHE A 60 4.48 15.28 39.73
C PHE A 60 5.87 15.60 40.30
N LYS A 61 5.95 16.08 41.56
CA LYS A 61 7.24 16.39 42.21
C LYS A 61 8.17 15.16 42.27
N GLN A 62 7.63 13.99 42.57
CA GLN A 62 8.41 12.75 42.63
C GLN A 62 8.94 12.35 41.25
N GLN A 63 8.09 12.40 40.22
CA GLN A 63 8.49 12.04 38.86
C GLN A 63 9.49 13.04 38.26
N ARG A 64 9.29 14.34 38.52
CA ARG A 64 10.22 15.42 38.18
C ARG A 64 11.63 15.12 38.70
N SER A 65 11.72 14.80 40.00
CA SER A 65 13.00 14.47 40.64
C SER A 65 13.66 13.22 40.03
N ARG A 66 12.88 12.18 39.70
CA ARG A 66 13.41 10.98 39.05
C ARG A 66 14.00 11.30 37.67
N LEU A 67 13.27 12.05 36.84
CA LEU A 67 13.73 12.43 35.50
C LEU A 67 15.00 13.28 35.57
N LEU A 68 15.07 14.26 36.48
CA LEU A 68 16.27 15.08 36.69
C LEU A 68 17.48 14.24 37.10
N ASN A 69 17.29 13.26 37.99
CA ASN A 69 18.35 12.35 38.42
C ASN A 69 18.82 11.41 37.30
N GLN A 70 17.91 10.92 36.46
CA GLN A 70 18.23 10.07 35.31
C GLN A 70 18.97 10.85 34.20
N ARG A 71 18.70 12.14 34.06
CA ARG A 71 19.23 13.00 33.00
C ARG A 71 20.60 13.63 33.30
N GLY A 72 21.17 13.36 34.48
CA GLY A 72 22.52 13.83 34.85
C GLY A 72 22.71 15.35 34.82
N GLY A 73 21.63 16.14 34.87
CA GLY A 73 21.67 17.61 34.84
C GLY A 73 21.84 18.25 33.45
N SER A 74 21.77 17.50 32.34
CA SER A 74 21.82 18.10 31.00
C SER A 74 20.50 18.80 30.67
N ALA A 75 20.57 20.09 30.27
CA ALA A 75 19.42 20.83 29.78
C ALA A 75 18.99 20.24 28.42
N LEU A 76 17.72 19.84 28.31
CA LEU A 76 17.13 19.38 27.06
C LEU A 76 16.66 20.58 26.23
N ASP A 77 16.50 20.36 24.93
CA ASP A 77 15.87 21.33 24.02
C ASP A 77 14.36 21.49 24.28
N HIS A 78 13.79 20.73 25.23
CA HIS A 78 12.37 20.73 25.57
C HIS A 78 12.08 21.09 27.05
N PRO A 79 10.95 21.78 27.35
CA PRO A 79 10.56 22.12 28.70
C PRO A 79 10.37 20.89 29.60
N GLU A 80 11.13 20.84 30.68
CA GLU A 80 11.12 19.76 31.68
C GLU A 80 9.73 19.46 32.31
N PRO A 81 8.84 20.46 32.54
CA PRO A 81 7.53 20.15 33.08
C PRO A 81 6.62 19.35 32.14
N THR A 82 6.73 19.57 30.82
CA THR A 82 5.97 18.79 29.83
C THR A 82 6.43 17.33 29.82
N ALA A 83 7.74 17.11 29.91
CA ALA A 83 8.29 15.76 29.98
C ALA A 83 7.80 15.00 31.23
N THR A 84 7.67 15.69 32.37
CA THR A 84 7.14 15.11 33.61
C THR A 84 5.67 14.74 33.49
N THR A 85 4.82 15.65 33.02
CA THR A 85 3.39 15.38 32.85
C THR A 85 3.14 14.25 31.85
N TRP A 86 3.88 14.24 30.73
CA TRP A 86 3.81 13.16 29.75
C TRP A 86 4.20 11.82 30.36
N ASN A 87 5.31 11.74 31.11
CA ASN A 87 5.76 10.48 31.70
C ASN A 87 4.72 9.86 32.66
N LEU A 88 4.01 10.69 33.41
CA LEU A 88 2.92 10.21 34.27
C LEU A 88 1.79 9.58 33.44
N ALA A 89 1.32 10.28 32.41
CA ALA A 89 0.31 9.74 31.48
C ALA A 89 0.79 8.47 30.78
N PHE A 90 2.04 8.46 30.31
CA PHE A 90 2.67 7.33 29.64
C PHE A 90 2.72 6.09 30.52
N GLN A 91 3.12 6.21 31.79
CA GLN A 91 3.12 5.09 32.74
C GLN A 91 1.73 4.48 32.91
N LYS A 92 0.66 5.29 32.89
CA LYS A 92 -0.72 4.80 32.96
C LYS A 92 -1.15 4.10 31.69
N ILE A 93 -0.86 4.68 30.52
CA ILE A 93 -1.17 4.07 29.23
C ILE A 93 -0.49 2.71 29.09
N GLN A 94 0.80 2.63 29.41
CA GLN A 94 1.56 1.39 29.33
C GLN A 94 1.02 0.29 30.27
N GLN A 95 0.46 0.66 31.43
CA GLN A 95 -0.15 -0.29 32.37
C GLN A 95 -1.49 -0.86 31.86
N HIS A 96 -2.22 -0.10 31.04
CA HIS A 96 -3.57 -0.46 30.61
C HIS A 96 -3.64 -1.04 29.19
N SER A 97 -2.77 -0.61 28.28
CA SER A 97 -2.83 -1.04 26.88
C SER A 97 -1.46 -1.02 26.20
N GLU A 98 -0.95 -2.21 25.87
CA GLU A 98 0.25 -2.37 25.07
C GLU A 98 0.07 -1.81 23.65
N VAL A 99 -1.12 -1.99 23.06
CA VAL A 99 -1.44 -1.45 21.72
C VAL A 99 -1.42 0.07 21.70
N ALA A 100 -1.92 0.74 22.75
CA ALA A 100 -1.85 2.19 22.87
C ALA A 100 -0.41 2.69 23.03
N ARG A 101 0.42 1.99 23.83
CA ARG A 101 1.86 2.27 23.94
C ARG A 101 2.54 2.17 22.57
N ASP A 102 2.29 1.09 21.85
CA ASP A 102 2.92 0.83 20.55
C ASP A 102 2.47 1.83 19.48
N LEU A 103 1.18 2.18 19.48
CA LEU A 103 0.66 3.25 18.63
C LEU A 103 1.32 4.60 18.95
N LEU A 104 1.54 4.90 20.23
CA LEU A 104 2.19 6.13 20.64
C LEU A 104 3.65 6.18 20.17
N TYR A 105 4.38 5.08 20.30
CA TYR A 105 5.74 4.98 19.80
C TYR A 105 5.81 5.14 18.29
N LEU A 106 4.94 4.48 17.53
CA LEU A 106 4.85 4.69 16.08
C LEU A 106 4.57 6.16 15.74
N CYS A 107 3.60 6.79 16.41
CA CYS A 107 3.25 8.20 16.21
C CYS A 107 4.39 9.16 16.55
N ALA A 108 5.36 8.78 17.39
CA ALA A 108 6.52 9.62 17.69
C ALA A 108 7.49 9.78 16.51
N PHE A 109 7.41 8.88 15.53
CA PHE A 109 8.23 8.89 14.31
C PHE A 109 7.43 9.29 13.06
N LEU A 110 6.12 9.50 13.16
CA LEU A 110 5.31 10.04 12.07
C LEU A 110 5.39 11.57 12.03
N HIS A 111 4.98 12.18 10.91
CA HIS A 111 4.69 13.61 10.88
C HIS A 111 3.65 13.94 11.99
N PRO A 112 3.85 15.03 12.78
CA PRO A 112 3.02 15.36 13.93
C PRO A 112 1.54 15.61 13.62
N ASP A 113 1.27 16.06 12.39
CA ASP A 113 -0.06 16.35 11.90
C ASP A 113 -0.47 15.38 10.79
N ALA A 114 -1.77 15.35 10.48
CA ALA A 114 -2.35 14.54 9.41
C ALA A 114 -2.12 13.03 9.58
N ILE A 115 -2.03 12.53 10.82
CA ILE A 115 -1.90 11.08 11.06
C ILE A 115 -3.27 10.42 10.80
N TYR A 116 -3.39 9.78 9.65
CA TYR A 116 -4.62 9.08 9.25
C TYR A 116 -4.71 7.71 9.92
N ARG A 117 -5.91 7.35 10.38
CA ARG A 117 -6.16 6.03 10.97
C ARG A 117 -5.93 4.92 9.92
N GLU A 118 -6.42 5.15 8.72
CA GLU A 118 -6.29 4.24 7.57
C GLU A 118 -4.85 4.08 7.10
N LEU A 119 -3.98 5.08 7.29
CA LEU A 119 -2.54 4.97 7.02
C LEU A 119 -1.94 3.87 7.92
N ILE A 120 -2.24 3.91 9.21
CA ILE A 120 -1.75 2.93 10.18
C ILE A 120 -2.32 1.54 9.87
N GLN A 121 -3.64 1.47 9.64
CA GLN A 121 -4.32 0.20 9.40
C GLN A 121 -3.84 -0.50 8.12
N GLN A 122 -3.69 0.23 7.01
CA GLN A 122 -3.28 -0.35 5.73
C GLN A 122 -1.79 -0.74 5.75
N GLY A 123 -0.94 0.06 6.39
CA GLY A 123 0.50 -0.20 6.44
C GLY A 123 0.92 -1.23 7.49
N ALA A 124 0.02 -1.59 8.41
CA ALA A 124 0.26 -2.61 9.44
C ALA A 124 0.71 -3.97 8.86
N GLN A 125 0.32 -4.29 7.62
CA GLN A 125 0.73 -5.53 6.94
C GLN A 125 2.25 -5.65 6.74
N ALA A 126 2.96 -4.53 6.63
CA ALA A 126 4.42 -4.53 6.51
C ALA A 126 5.15 -4.61 7.86
N LEU A 127 4.43 -4.59 8.97
CA LEU A 127 5.00 -4.69 10.31
C LEU A 127 5.08 -6.15 10.78
N GLY A 128 5.85 -6.36 11.86
CA GLY A 128 5.94 -7.64 12.54
C GLY A 128 4.60 -8.13 13.10
N PHE A 129 4.46 -9.43 13.32
CA PHE A 129 3.20 -10.13 13.62
C PHE A 129 2.35 -9.45 14.72
N ALA A 130 2.97 -9.05 15.83
CA ALA A 130 2.26 -8.42 16.95
C ALA A 130 1.62 -7.07 16.57
N LEU A 131 2.39 -6.20 15.89
CA LEU A 131 1.90 -4.90 15.44
C LEU A 131 0.89 -5.05 14.30
N ARG A 132 1.13 -5.98 13.38
CA ARG A 132 0.20 -6.30 12.29
C ARG A 132 -1.18 -6.65 12.82
N ASN A 133 -1.27 -7.60 13.74
CA ASN A 133 -2.56 -8.03 14.29
C ASN A 133 -3.28 -6.88 15.01
N SER A 134 -2.54 -6.11 15.80
CA SER A 134 -3.12 -5.06 16.63
C SER A 134 -3.56 -3.83 15.82
N PHE A 135 -2.79 -3.43 14.81
CA PHE A 135 -3.10 -2.24 14.00
C PHE A 135 -4.01 -2.54 12.81
N SER A 136 -4.05 -3.79 12.33
CA SER A 136 -5.00 -4.20 11.27
C SER A 136 -6.42 -4.35 11.81
N ASP A 137 -6.58 -4.71 13.09
CA ASP A 137 -7.87 -4.81 13.77
C ASP A 137 -8.47 -3.41 13.99
N PRO A 138 -9.60 -3.08 13.33
CA PRO A 138 -10.26 -1.79 13.48
C PRO A 138 -10.60 -1.46 14.95
N VAL A 139 -11.06 -2.45 15.71
CA VAL A 139 -11.57 -2.25 17.08
C VAL A 139 -10.40 -2.00 18.02
N ALA A 140 -9.35 -2.81 17.94
CA ALA A 140 -8.15 -2.62 18.75
C ALA A 140 -7.49 -1.25 18.47
N LEU A 141 -7.39 -0.85 17.20
CA LEU A 141 -6.83 0.46 16.82
C LEU A 141 -7.69 1.61 17.36
N ASP A 142 -9.02 1.54 17.25
CA ASP A 142 -9.90 2.58 17.78
C ASP A 142 -9.86 2.67 19.31
N GLN A 143 -9.74 1.55 20.01
CA GLN A 143 -9.53 1.51 21.46
C GLN A 143 -8.18 2.12 21.85
N ALA A 144 -7.10 1.82 21.12
CA ALA A 144 -5.80 2.41 21.35
C ALA A 144 -5.79 3.93 21.12
N ILE A 145 -6.43 4.40 20.04
CA ILE A 145 -6.62 5.84 19.77
C ILE A 145 -7.43 6.49 20.89
N ALA A 146 -8.52 5.85 21.34
CA ALA A 146 -9.33 6.37 22.44
C ALA A 146 -8.52 6.47 23.74
N GLU A 147 -7.69 5.48 24.05
CA GLU A 147 -6.85 5.47 25.25
C GLU A 147 -5.82 6.61 25.23
N LEU A 148 -5.15 6.84 24.09
CA LEU A 148 -4.21 7.96 23.94
C LEU A 148 -4.90 9.33 24.01
N ARG A 149 -6.16 9.42 23.59
CA ARG A 149 -6.94 10.67 23.63
C ARG A 149 -7.38 11.04 25.04
N LYS A 150 -7.64 10.08 25.93
CA LYS A 150 -8.03 10.35 27.32
C LYS A 150 -7.00 11.20 28.07
N TYR A 151 -5.72 11.03 27.74
CA TYR A 151 -4.61 11.77 28.34
C TYR A 151 -4.16 13.00 27.50
N SER A 152 -4.97 13.43 26.53
CA SER A 152 -4.64 14.53 25.60
C SER A 152 -3.29 14.38 24.87
N ILE A 153 -2.86 13.13 24.63
CA ILE A 153 -1.62 12.85 23.88
C ILE A 153 -1.88 12.95 22.38
N LEU A 154 -2.97 12.34 21.92
CA LEU A 154 -3.49 12.51 20.58
C LEU A 154 -4.73 13.40 20.59
N ARG A 155 -4.88 14.22 19.56
CA ARG A 155 -6.07 15.03 19.31
C ARG A 155 -6.69 14.62 17.98
N LYS A 156 -8.02 14.57 17.93
CA LYS A 156 -8.75 14.48 16.65
C LYS A 156 -8.97 15.89 16.14
N THR A 157 -8.83 16.10 14.84
CA THR A 157 -9.31 17.32 14.19
C THR A 157 -10.72 17.11 13.67
N ASP A 158 -11.61 18.07 13.94
CA ASP A 158 -13.06 17.91 13.82
C ASP A 158 -13.58 17.74 12.38
N HIS A 159 -12.72 17.87 11.37
CA HIS A 159 -13.13 17.94 9.95
C HIS A 159 -12.55 16.84 9.05
N SER A 160 -11.48 16.14 9.46
CA SER A 160 -10.75 15.23 8.54
C SER A 160 -10.51 13.84 9.11
N HIS A 161 -11.03 13.54 10.30
CA HIS A 161 -10.73 12.31 11.05
C HIS A 161 -9.21 12.06 11.25
N THR A 162 -8.38 13.09 11.10
CA THR A 162 -6.93 12.97 11.32
C THR A 162 -6.60 13.12 12.79
N LEU A 163 -5.51 12.47 13.17
CA LEU A 163 -4.90 12.58 14.48
C LEU A 163 -3.73 13.58 14.41
N THR A 164 -3.54 14.32 15.49
CA THR A 164 -2.35 15.13 15.70
C THR A 164 -1.70 14.78 17.02
N ILE A 165 -0.37 14.78 17.03
CA ILE A 165 0.48 14.62 18.20
C ILE A 165 1.37 15.85 18.30
N HIS A 166 1.55 16.37 19.51
CA HIS A 166 2.38 17.55 19.70
C HIS A 166 3.86 17.18 19.48
N ARG A 167 4.61 17.96 18.68
CA ARG A 167 6.04 17.71 18.37
C ARG A 167 6.90 17.49 19.62
N LEU A 168 6.70 18.33 20.63
CA LEU A 168 7.35 18.18 21.93
C LEU A 168 7.13 16.82 22.59
N VAL A 169 5.93 16.25 22.43
CA VAL A 169 5.62 14.91 22.96
C VAL A 169 6.38 13.85 22.17
N GLN A 170 6.48 13.99 20.85
CA GLN A 170 7.31 13.10 20.02
C GLN A 170 8.78 13.14 20.44
N ASP A 171 9.33 14.32 20.70
CA ASP A 171 10.73 14.49 21.11
C ASP A 171 11.00 13.85 22.48
N VAL A 172 10.13 14.10 23.46
CA VAL A 172 10.20 13.45 24.78
C VAL A 172 10.13 11.92 24.65
N ILE A 173 9.24 11.39 23.79
CA ILE A 173 9.12 9.95 23.57
C ILE A 173 10.42 9.39 23.00
N LYS A 174 10.90 9.95 21.88
CA LYS A 174 12.11 9.49 21.20
C LYS A 174 13.28 9.49 22.18
N GLU A 175 13.50 10.57 22.92
CA GLU A 175 14.60 10.65 23.90
C GLU A 175 14.45 9.69 25.09
N SER A 176 13.22 9.34 25.47
CA SER A 176 12.97 8.39 26.58
C SER A 176 13.17 6.92 26.20
N LEU A 177 13.14 6.60 24.90
CA LEU A 177 13.30 5.24 24.40
C LEU A 177 14.76 4.79 24.48
N HIS A 178 14.97 3.50 24.74
CA HIS A 178 16.28 2.88 24.59
C HIS A 178 16.75 2.99 23.12
N PRO A 179 18.03 3.27 22.82
CA PRO A 179 18.51 3.48 21.45
C PRO A 179 18.11 2.38 20.45
N LEU A 180 18.16 1.12 20.88
CA LEU A 180 17.69 -0.01 20.06
C LEU A 180 16.22 0.10 19.68
N LEU A 181 15.35 0.48 20.63
CA LEU A 181 13.92 0.65 20.35
C LEU A 181 13.67 1.85 19.45
N GLN A 182 14.44 2.92 19.60
CA GLN A 182 14.32 4.06 18.70
C GLN A 182 14.59 3.64 17.24
N HIS A 183 15.64 2.83 17.02
CA HIS A 183 15.97 2.28 15.70
C HIS A 183 14.84 1.37 15.17
N THR A 184 14.33 0.46 15.98
CA THR A 184 13.22 -0.43 15.59
C THR A 184 11.95 0.34 15.20
N TRP A 185 11.63 1.41 15.91
CA TRP A 185 10.46 2.25 15.59
C TRP A 185 10.70 3.11 14.36
N ALA A 186 11.91 3.62 14.16
CA ALA A 186 12.31 4.30 12.92
C ALA A 186 12.16 3.38 11.69
N GLU A 187 12.65 2.15 11.76
CA GLU A 187 12.47 1.12 10.73
C GLU A 187 10.98 0.82 10.48
N SER A 188 10.23 0.57 11.55
CA SER A 188 8.79 0.27 11.48
C SER A 188 8.01 1.40 10.80
N THR A 189 8.37 2.65 11.05
CA THR A 189 7.77 3.80 10.38
C THR A 189 8.05 3.79 8.88
N VAL A 190 9.28 3.56 8.46
CA VAL A 190 9.62 3.48 7.02
C VAL A 190 8.85 2.33 6.36
N LEU A 191 8.80 1.16 6.97
CA LEU A 191 8.07 -0.01 6.45
C LEU A 191 6.58 0.31 6.27
N LEU A 192 5.95 0.89 7.29
CA LEU A 192 4.53 1.27 7.27
C LEU A 192 4.24 2.30 6.18
N ILE A 193 5.10 3.31 6.03
CA ILE A 193 4.93 4.35 5.01
C ILE A 193 5.20 3.81 3.61
N ASN A 194 6.23 2.99 3.40
CA ASN A 194 6.47 2.34 2.11
C ASN A 194 5.26 1.50 1.67
N ALA A 195 4.66 0.74 2.59
CA ALA A 195 3.52 -0.13 2.29
C ALA A 195 2.24 0.63 1.91
N THR A 196 2.10 1.87 2.37
CA THR A 196 0.88 2.69 2.19
C THR A 196 1.03 3.76 1.12
N PHE A 197 2.25 4.23 0.87
CA PHE A 197 2.52 5.18 -0.19
C PHE A 197 2.33 4.48 -1.55
N PRO A 198 1.46 5.01 -2.43
CA PRO A 198 1.04 4.28 -3.60
C PRO A 198 2.13 4.29 -4.69
N ASN A 199 2.19 3.21 -5.47
CA ASN A 199 2.85 3.26 -6.77
C ASN A 199 1.95 4.09 -7.71
N ILE A 200 2.47 5.18 -8.26
CA ILE A 200 1.74 5.93 -9.29
C ILE A 200 1.65 5.06 -10.54
N SER A 201 0.43 4.79 -10.99
CA SER A 201 0.17 4.03 -12.23
C SER A 201 -0.65 4.85 -13.20
N ALA A 202 -0.44 4.64 -14.50
CA ALA A 202 -1.23 5.32 -15.53
C ALA A 202 -2.71 4.87 -15.53
N SER A 203 -2.99 3.61 -15.14
CA SER A 203 -4.33 3.04 -15.12
C SER A 203 -5.20 3.54 -13.97
N ASP A 204 -4.60 3.97 -12.85
CA ASP A 204 -5.31 4.48 -11.67
C ASP A 204 -4.72 5.83 -11.19
N TRP A 205 -4.29 6.65 -12.15
CA TRP A 205 -3.49 7.86 -11.92
C TRP A 205 -4.17 8.85 -10.96
N LEU A 206 -5.47 9.11 -11.14
CA LEU A 206 -6.17 10.10 -10.32
C LEU A 206 -6.21 9.66 -8.85
N ARG A 207 -6.54 8.39 -8.59
CA ARG A 207 -6.63 7.85 -7.24
C ARG A 207 -5.26 7.77 -6.58
N THR A 208 -4.28 7.18 -7.27
CA THR A 208 -2.91 7.03 -6.75
C THR A 208 -2.29 8.39 -6.43
N ARG A 209 -2.50 9.41 -7.27
CA ARG A 209 -2.02 10.78 -7.01
C ARG A 209 -2.70 11.43 -5.80
N ILE A 210 -4.01 11.24 -5.62
CA ILE A 210 -4.73 11.77 -4.44
C ILE A 210 -4.19 11.15 -3.15
N VAL A 211 -3.98 9.83 -3.15
CA VAL A 211 -3.42 9.11 -2.00
C VAL A 211 -1.97 9.50 -1.74
N ALA A 212 -1.13 9.61 -2.79
CA ALA A 212 0.24 10.06 -2.67
C ALA A 212 0.33 11.46 -2.06
N ARG A 213 -0.46 12.42 -2.57
CA ARG A 213 -0.53 13.78 -2.01
C ARG A 213 -0.92 13.79 -0.54
N LYS A 214 -1.85 12.92 -0.15
CA LYS A 214 -2.33 12.78 1.23
C LYS A 214 -1.22 12.29 2.17
N TYR A 215 -0.38 11.36 1.74
CA TYR A 215 0.67 10.75 2.58
C TYR A 215 2.07 11.31 2.34
N TYR A 216 2.24 12.25 1.40
CA TYR A 216 3.54 12.79 0.99
C TYR A 216 4.36 13.34 2.16
N VAL A 217 3.73 14.07 3.08
CA VAL A 217 4.44 14.61 4.26
C VAL A 217 4.99 13.51 5.18
N HIS A 218 4.28 12.37 5.27
CA HIS A 218 4.76 11.22 6.03
C HIS A 218 5.87 10.48 5.28
N ALA A 219 5.81 10.40 3.95
CA ALA A 219 6.88 9.85 3.13
C ALA A 219 8.17 10.67 3.27
N GLN A 220 8.08 12.01 3.23
CA GLN A 220 9.23 12.88 3.50
C GLN A 220 9.79 12.63 4.91
N THR A 221 8.92 12.59 5.93
CA THR A 221 9.34 12.33 7.31
C THR A 221 10.04 10.97 7.45
N ALA A 222 9.53 9.92 6.80
CA ALA A 222 10.14 8.59 6.82
C ALA A 222 11.51 8.57 6.11
N LEU A 223 11.67 9.29 5.00
CA LEU A 223 12.95 9.41 4.31
C LEU A 223 13.99 10.24 5.08
N ASP A 224 13.54 11.28 5.79
CA ASP A 224 14.39 12.04 6.71
C ASP A 224 14.85 11.17 7.88
N ILE A 225 13.95 10.35 8.44
CA ILE A 225 14.29 9.36 9.45
C ILE A 225 15.31 8.36 8.90
N ALA A 226 15.07 7.78 7.72
CA ALA A 226 15.99 6.84 7.11
C ALA A 226 17.40 7.43 6.96
N ASN A 227 17.50 8.69 6.53
CA ASN A 227 18.77 9.39 6.41
C ASN A 227 19.44 9.66 7.77
N ASN A 228 18.69 10.19 8.73
CA ASN A 228 19.23 10.58 10.05
C ASN A 228 19.68 9.37 10.87
N TRP A 229 19.03 8.23 10.68
CA TRP A 229 19.27 6.98 11.39
C TRP A 229 20.12 5.98 10.61
N GLN A 230 20.53 6.34 9.38
CA GLN A 230 21.35 5.48 8.49
C GLN A 230 20.69 4.12 8.26
N LEU A 231 19.39 4.16 7.95
CA LEU A 231 18.60 2.98 7.65
C LEU A 231 18.86 2.52 6.22
N ASP A 232 19.62 1.44 6.07
CA ASP A 232 20.01 0.89 4.79
C ASP A 232 19.30 -0.46 4.57
N PHE A 233 18.07 -0.42 4.04
CA PHE A 233 17.30 -1.63 3.70
C PHE A 233 16.34 -1.40 2.51
N PRO A 234 15.86 -2.46 1.84
CA PRO A 234 15.19 -2.35 0.53
C PRO A 234 13.98 -1.41 0.46
N GLU A 235 13.17 -1.39 1.50
CA GLU A 235 11.95 -0.58 1.53
C GLU A 235 12.23 0.93 1.58
N VAL A 236 13.44 1.35 1.98
CA VAL A 236 13.88 2.75 1.87
C VAL A 236 14.05 3.13 0.40
N ALA A 237 14.72 2.28 -0.39
CA ALA A 237 14.89 2.49 -1.83
C ALA A 237 13.53 2.49 -2.54
N GLN A 238 12.67 1.51 -2.25
CA GLN A 238 11.30 1.46 -2.81
C GLN A 238 10.49 2.73 -2.50
N LEU A 239 10.59 3.25 -1.26
CA LEU A 239 9.91 4.49 -0.90
C LEU A 239 10.49 5.68 -1.66
N LEU A 240 11.81 5.78 -1.80
CA LEU A 240 12.48 6.80 -2.62
C LEU A 240 11.96 6.76 -4.06
N SER A 241 11.86 5.58 -4.68
CA SER A 241 11.38 5.41 -6.05
C SER A 241 9.92 5.84 -6.21
N LYS A 242 9.05 5.45 -5.28
CA LYS A 242 7.64 5.87 -5.28
C LYS A 242 7.48 7.38 -5.11
N VAL A 243 8.24 7.95 -4.19
CA VAL A 243 8.25 9.41 -3.94
C VAL A 243 8.80 10.15 -5.17
N GLY A 244 9.87 9.65 -5.78
CA GLY A 244 10.42 10.19 -7.02
C GLY A 244 9.40 10.19 -8.15
N LYS A 245 8.62 9.11 -8.30
CA LYS A 245 7.55 9.02 -9.29
C LYS A 245 6.43 10.02 -9.04
N TYR A 246 6.01 10.17 -7.79
CA TYR A 246 5.03 11.19 -7.41
C TYR A 246 5.54 12.62 -7.73
N LEU A 247 6.81 12.90 -7.45
CA LEU A 247 7.42 14.21 -7.71
C LEU A 247 7.58 14.51 -9.20
N GLU A 248 7.93 13.51 -10.01
CA GLU A 248 7.94 13.63 -11.47
C GLU A 248 6.56 14.05 -11.99
N GLU A 249 5.49 13.43 -11.51
CA GLU A 249 4.11 13.75 -11.89
C GLU A 249 3.63 15.14 -11.40
N THR A 250 4.24 15.66 -10.33
CA THR A 250 4.00 17.04 -9.86
C THR A 250 4.97 18.05 -10.44
N SER A 251 5.81 17.65 -11.41
CA SER A 251 6.83 18.47 -12.08
C SER A 251 7.99 18.95 -11.20
N ASP A 252 8.17 18.35 -10.02
CA ASP A 252 9.31 18.61 -9.13
C ASP A 252 10.53 17.76 -9.54
N PHE A 253 10.97 17.94 -10.78
CA PHE A 253 11.92 17.04 -11.42
C PHE A 253 13.29 16.97 -10.74
N GLU A 254 13.74 18.04 -10.07
CA GLU A 254 15.03 18.04 -9.35
C GLU A 254 15.00 17.14 -8.12
N GLU A 255 13.91 17.17 -7.35
CA GLU A 255 13.74 16.30 -6.19
C GLU A 255 13.45 14.86 -6.61
N ALA A 256 12.74 14.66 -7.72
CA ALA A 256 12.57 13.34 -8.33
C ALA A 256 13.91 12.71 -8.71
N GLU A 257 14.80 13.46 -9.36
CA GLU A 257 16.15 13.02 -9.74
C GLU A 257 16.96 12.59 -8.51
N LYS A 258 16.93 13.40 -7.43
CA LYS A 258 17.59 13.07 -6.16
C LYS A 258 17.05 11.78 -5.54
N CYS A 259 15.73 11.57 -5.59
CA CYS A 259 15.11 10.36 -5.08
C CYS A 259 15.56 9.11 -5.84
N TYR A 260 15.49 9.13 -7.18
CA TYR A 260 15.89 7.98 -8.00
C TYR A 260 17.38 7.66 -7.87
N LEU A 261 18.26 8.68 -7.87
CA LEU A 261 19.70 8.46 -7.69
C LEU A 261 20.03 7.84 -6.32
N ARG A 262 19.33 8.27 -5.26
CA ARG A 262 19.49 7.69 -3.92
C ARG A 262 18.97 6.26 -3.86
N ALA A 263 17.83 5.97 -4.49
CA ALA A 263 17.28 4.62 -4.56
C ALA A 263 18.24 3.66 -5.25
N ILE A 264 18.74 4.04 -6.43
CA ILE A 264 19.74 3.28 -7.19
C ILE A 264 21.01 3.02 -6.36
N ALA A 265 21.56 4.06 -5.73
CA ALA A 265 22.79 3.91 -4.93
C ALA A 265 22.60 2.95 -3.75
N LEU A 266 21.43 3.01 -3.10
CA LEU A 266 21.10 2.10 -2.00
C LEU A 266 20.89 0.66 -2.50
N ASP A 267 20.19 0.49 -3.62
CA ASP A 267 19.97 -0.82 -4.24
C ASP A 267 21.30 -1.48 -4.67
N GLU A 268 22.19 -0.70 -5.28
CA GLU A 268 23.54 -1.14 -5.67
C GLU A 268 24.38 -1.52 -4.44
N GLN A 269 24.26 -0.78 -3.33
CA GLN A 269 24.97 -1.07 -2.07
C GLN A 269 24.46 -2.37 -1.41
N LEU A 270 23.15 -2.56 -1.37
CA LEU A 270 22.53 -3.64 -0.61
C LEU A 270 22.70 -5.01 -1.28
N ASN A 271 22.88 -5.07 -2.61
CA ASN A 271 23.11 -6.29 -3.39
C ASN A 271 22.18 -7.48 -3.02
N THR A 272 20.98 -7.17 -2.52
CA THR A 272 20.01 -8.12 -1.94
C THR A 272 18.62 -7.95 -2.52
N ILE A 273 18.45 -7.00 -3.45
CA ILE A 273 17.14 -6.58 -3.98
C ILE A 273 16.91 -7.21 -5.35
N SER A 274 15.64 -7.50 -5.65
CA SER A 274 15.24 -8.02 -6.96
C SER A 274 15.77 -7.10 -8.06
N ALA A 275 16.35 -7.69 -9.10
CA ALA A 275 16.75 -6.96 -10.31
C ALA A 275 15.57 -6.18 -10.94
N ASP A 276 14.31 -6.39 -10.53
CA ASP A 276 13.14 -5.63 -11.00
C ASP A 276 13.14 -4.20 -10.48
N THR A 277 13.39 -4.00 -9.19
CA THR A 277 13.31 -2.68 -8.54
C THR A 277 14.37 -1.75 -9.13
N LEU A 278 15.63 -2.22 -9.17
CA LEU A 278 16.72 -1.47 -9.78
C LEU A 278 16.48 -1.15 -11.27
N THR A 279 15.87 -2.10 -12.01
CA THR A 279 15.51 -1.89 -13.42
C THR A 279 14.46 -0.78 -13.56
N LEU A 280 13.44 -0.77 -12.71
CA LEU A 280 12.41 0.27 -12.70
C LEU A 280 13.00 1.63 -12.36
N ASP A 281 13.95 1.70 -11.42
CA ASP A 281 14.56 2.97 -11.01
C ASP A 281 15.42 3.58 -12.12
N TYR A 282 16.23 2.76 -12.80
CA TYR A 282 16.94 3.20 -13.99
C TYR A 282 15.98 3.65 -15.10
N ASN A 283 14.89 2.93 -15.33
CA ASN A 283 13.87 3.29 -16.32
C ASN A 283 13.16 4.62 -15.97
N ASN A 284 12.81 4.82 -14.70
CA ASN A 284 12.18 6.06 -14.23
C ASN A 284 13.12 7.26 -14.36
N LEU A 285 14.40 7.10 -13.99
CA LEU A 285 15.41 8.14 -14.17
C LEU A 285 15.68 8.44 -15.66
N ALA A 286 15.64 7.43 -16.53
CA ALA A 286 15.72 7.62 -17.97
C ALA A 286 14.55 8.43 -18.52
N SER A 287 13.32 8.09 -18.12
CA SER A 287 12.09 8.82 -18.46
C SER A 287 12.15 10.27 -17.98
N LEU A 288 12.63 10.51 -16.75
CA LEU A 288 12.81 11.85 -16.20
C LEU A 288 13.78 12.69 -17.06
N TYR A 289 14.92 12.12 -17.44
CA TYR A 289 15.87 12.81 -18.33
C TYR A 289 15.30 13.03 -19.73
N GLU A 290 14.46 12.13 -20.23
CA GLU A 290 13.75 12.33 -21.49
C GLU A 290 12.77 13.51 -21.42
N HIS A 291 12.01 13.65 -20.32
CA HIS A 291 11.14 14.80 -20.05
C HIS A 291 11.90 16.13 -19.96
N GLN A 292 13.15 16.09 -19.49
CA GLN A 292 14.05 17.25 -19.45
C GLN A 292 14.85 17.45 -20.74
N GLU A 293 14.58 16.70 -21.81
CA GLU A 293 15.30 16.73 -23.10
C GLU A 293 16.80 16.38 -23.02
N LYS A 294 17.24 15.77 -21.91
CA LYS A 294 18.59 15.27 -21.68
C LYS A 294 18.79 13.89 -22.33
N TYR A 295 18.63 13.82 -23.65
CA TYR A 295 18.51 12.54 -24.36
C TYR A 295 19.71 11.60 -24.25
N ARG A 296 20.94 12.14 -24.12
CA ARG A 296 22.14 11.29 -23.92
C ARG A 296 22.08 10.53 -22.59
N GLN A 297 21.66 11.20 -21.53
CA GLN A 297 21.53 10.61 -20.20
C GLN A 297 20.35 9.64 -20.15
N ALA A 298 19.22 10.02 -20.75
CA ALA A 298 18.07 9.14 -20.89
C ALA A 298 18.44 7.80 -21.55
N GLU A 299 19.15 7.85 -22.68
CA GLU A 299 19.60 6.64 -23.37
C GLU A 299 20.56 5.79 -22.53
N GLU A 300 21.49 6.42 -21.82
CA GLU A 300 22.43 5.71 -20.94
C GLU A 300 21.66 4.91 -19.89
N TYR A 301 20.68 5.53 -19.23
CA TYR A 301 19.90 4.88 -18.18
C TYR A 301 18.91 3.84 -18.70
N TYR A 302 18.30 4.05 -19.87
CA TYR A 302 17.53 2.98 -20.53
C TYR A 302 18.38 1.75 -20.83
N LYS A 303 19.63 1.95 -21.28
CA LYS A 303 20.56 0.83 -21.50
C LYS A 303 20.98 0.17 -20.20
N LYS A 304 21.21 0.94 -19.12
CA LYS A 304 21.48 0.39 -17.78
C LYS A 304 20.35 -0.49 -17.31
N ALA A 305 19.10 -0.02 -17.38
CA ALA A 305 17.88 -0.76 -17.04
C ALA A 305 17.75 -2.07 -17.82
N ILE A 306 18.08 -2.08 -19.12
CA ILE A 306 18.05 -3.33 -19.90
C ILE A 306 19.21 -4.25 -19.51
N SER A 307 20.38 -3.69 -19.17
CA SER A 307 21.58 -4.47 -18.84
C SER A 307 21.61 -5.00 -17.40
N SER A 308 20.89 -4.39 -16.46
CA SER A 308 20.77 -4.87 -15.08
C SER A 308 20.14 -6.26 -15.00
N ARG A 309 19.45 -6.68 -16.06
CA ARG A 309 18.89 -8.03 -16.26
C ARG A 309 19.58 -8.82 -17.36
N ARG A 310 20.84 -8.50 -17.70
CA ARG A 310 21.55 -9.14 -18.82
C ARG A 310 21.63 -10.67 -18.69
N ASP A 311 21.75 -11.20 -17.48
CA ASP A 311 21.75 -12.65 -17.24
C ASP A 311 20.35 -13.26 -17.38
N GLU A 312 19.29 -12.52 -17.04
CA GLU A 312 17.90 -12.95 -17.25
C GLU A 312 17.40 -12.75 -18.68
N ILE A 313 18.03 -11.92 -19.51
CA ILE A 313 17.75 -11.84 -20.96
C ILE A 313 18.27 -13.10 -21.70
N THR A 314 19.13 -13.89 -21.04
CA THR A 314 19.52 -15.23 -21.49
C THR A 314 18.64 -16.34 -20.94
N SER A 315 17.78 -16.04 -19.94
CA SER A 315 16.66 -16.89 -19.55
C SER A 315 15.40 -16.39 -20.25
N ASP A 316 14.47 -17.25 -20.62
CA ASP A 316 13.25 -16.83 -21.32
C ASP A 316 12.21 -16.12 -20.41
N ARG A 317 12.67 -15.34 -19.42
CA ARG A 317 11.85 -14.78 -18.33
C ARG A 317 11.83 -13.25 -18.36
N PHE A 318 10.91 -12.68 -19.14
CA PHE A 318 10.61 -11.25 -19.03
C PHE A 318 9.78 -10.97 -17.79
N THR A 319 10.22 -10.01 -16.99
CA THR A 319 9.39 -9.43 -15.93
C THR A 319 8.63 -8.20 -16.42
N PRO A 320 7.55 -7.79 -15.72
CA PRO A 320 6.84 -6.55 -16.05
C PRO A 320 7.77 -5.32 -16.13
N ALA A 321 8.78 -5.23 -15.26
CA ALA A 321 9.74 -4.13 -15.23
C ALA A 321 10.58 -4.02 -16.51
N ILE A 322 11.12 -5.14 -17.01
CA ILE A 322 11.93 -5.12 -18.24
C ILE A 322 11.05 -4.86 -19.47
N LEU A 323 9.81 -5.37 -19.50
CA LEU A 323 8.86 -5.10 -20.57
C LEU A 323 8.49 -3.63 -20.65
N GLU A 324 8.20 -3.01 -19.49
CA GLU A 324 7.96 -1.58 -19.42
C GLU A 324 9.17 -0.78 -19.89
N THR A 325 10.37 -1.15 -19.43
CA THR A 325 11.63 -0.51 -19.84
C THR A 325 11.84 -0.59 -21.35
N ILE A 326 11.65 -1.76 -21.96
CA ILE A 326 11.78 -1.94 -23.41
C ILE A 326 10.74 -1.10 -24.16
N ARG A 327 9.49 -1.05 -23.67
CA ARG A 327 8.43 -0.22 -24.25
C ARG A 327 8.82 1.26 -24.22
N ASN A 328 9.31 1.76 -23.09
CA ASN A 328 9.73 3.15 -22.92
C ASN A 328 10.95 3.47 -23.80
N TYR A 329 11.99 2.64 -23.74
CA TYR A 329 13.19 2.82 -24.56
C TYR A 329 12.89 2.78 -26.06
N THR A 330 12.07 1.83 -26.53
CA THR A 330 11.69 1.79 -27.95
C THR A 330 10.88 3.01 -28.36
N THR A 331 10.03 3.54 -27.47
CA THR A 331 9.30 4.79 -27.72
C THR A 331 10.25 5.99 -27.80
N PHE A 332 11.23 6.07 -26.92
CA PHE A 332 12.32 7.05 -26.98
C PHE A 332 13.09 6.97 -28.31
N LEU A 333 13.49 5.76 -28.74
CA LEU A 333 14.20 5.54 -30.00
C LEU A 333 13.40 6.01 -31.23
N MET A 334 12.07 5.84 -31.21
CA MET A 334 11.20 6.25 -32.32
C MET A 334 11.18 7.76 -32.57
N LYS A 335 11.62 8.58 -31.60
CA LYS A 335 11.78 10.04 -31.78
C LYS A 335 12.91 10.40 -32.75
N PHE A 336 13.84 9.48 -33.01
CA PHE A 336 15.00 9.70 -33.87
C PHE A 336 14.89 8.87 -35.15
N GLU A 337 14.76 9.52 -36.31
CA GLU A 337 14.52 8.85 -37.60
C GLU A 337 15.50 7.70 -37.88
N GLN A 338 16.79 7.93 -37.61
CA GLN A 338 17.86 6.96 -37.85
C GLN A 338 17.77 5.72 -36.96
N ARG A 339 16.95 5.76 -35.88
CA ARG A 339 16.88 4.74 -34.84
C ARG A 339 15.57 3.96 -34.81
N LYS A 340 14.60 4.32 -35.65
CA LYS A 340 13.33 3.58 -35.78
C LYS A 340 13.53 2.10 -36.11
N ASN A 341 14.54 1.78 -36.93
CA ASN A 341 14.88 0.40 -37.25
C ASN A 341 15.40 -0.38 -36.03
N GLU A 342 16.17 0.26 -35.15
CA GLU A 342 16.63 -0.33 -33.88
C GLU A 342 15.44 -0.62 -32.97
N ALA A 343 14.53 0.36 -32.81
CA ALA A 343 13.31 0.22 -32.01
C ALA A 343 12.44 -0.96 -32.48
N ASN A 344 12.17 -1.04 -33.80
CA ASN A 344 11.36 -2.11 -34.38
C ASN A 344 11.98 -3.49 -34.21
N ARG A 345 13.30 -3.62 -34.35
CA ARG A 345 14.01 -4.88 -34.10
C ARG A 345 13.91 -5.31 -32.65
N LEU A 346 14.08 -4.38 -31.71
CA LEU A 346 13.98 -4.66 -30.28
C LEU A 346 12.55 -5.10 -29.89
N ARG A 347 11.52 -4.43 -30.42
CA ARG A 347 10.12 -4.85 -30.23
C ARG A 347 9.85 -6.24 -30.80
N ALA A 348 10.24 -6.49 -32.05
CA ALA A 348 10.04 -7.78 -32.70
C ALA A 348 10.73 -8.93 -31.95
N ARG A 349 11.96 -8.71 -31.48
CA ARG A 349 12.70 -9.69 -30.66
C ARG A 349 11.95 -9.97 -29.35
N THR A 350 11.53 -8.92 -28.65
CA THR A 350 10.82 -9.05 -27.36
C THR A 350 9.51 -9.81 -27.54
N SER A 351 8.67 -9.44 -28.53
CA SER A 351 7.43 -10.14 -28.83
C SER A 351 7.64 -11.61 -29.24
N SER A 352 8.70 -11.88 -30.03
CA SER A 352 9.05 -13.25 -30.41
C SER A 352 9.45 -14.09 -29.21
N GLN A 353 10.27 -13.55 -28.31
CA GLN A 353 10.71 -14.28 -27.12
C GLN A 353 9.54 -14.49 -26.14
N ILE A 354 8.70 -13.48 -25.88
CA ILE A 354 7.47 -13.66 -25.09
C ILE A 354 6.61 -14.77 -25.69
N SER A 355 6.40 -14.77 -27.01
CA SER A 355 5.59 -15.81 -27.68
C SER A 355 6.21 -17.21 -27.56
N GLN A 356 7.53 -17.31 -27.40
CA GLN A 356 8.24 -18.57 -27.16
C GLN A 356 8.15 -19.02 -25.70
N SER A 357 8.10 -18.08 -24.76
CA SER A 357 8.00 -18.35 -23.31
C SER A 357 6.58 -18.61 -22.81
N VAL A 358 5.55 -18.44 -23.64
CA VAL A 358 4.14 -18.62 -23.24
C VAL A 358 3.71 -20.03 -23.60
N ARG A 359 3.45 -20.84 -22.58
CA ARG A 359 2.80 -22.14 -22.74
C ARG A 359 1.28 -21.96 -22.68
N ARG A 360 0.60 -22.64 -23.60
CA ARG A 360 -0.86 -22.71 -23.66
C ARG A 360 -1.30 -24.07 -23.15
N ILE A 361 -2.20 -24.07 -22.18
CA ILE A 361 -2.86 -25.29 -21.69
C ILE A 361 -4.30 -25.23 -22.17
N THR A 362 -4.66 -26.14 -23.07
CA THR A 362 -6.06 -26.32 -23.47
C THR A 362 -6.73 -27.29 -22.52
N ILE A 363 -7.88 -26.89 -21.97
CA ILE A 363 -8.74 -27.65 -21.08
C ILE A 363 -10.00 -27.98 -21.86
N ASN A 364 -10.31 -29.28 -21.97
CA ASN A 364 -11.52 -29.73 -22.64
C ASN A 364 -12.77 -29.35 -21.82
N ASP A 365 -13.91 -29.16 -22.47
CA ASP A 365 -15.20 -28.94 -21.83
C ASP A 365 -15.56 -29.99 -20.77
N ASP A 366 -15.19 -31.27 -20.98
CA ASP A 366 -15.45 -32.35 -20.03
C ASP A 366 -14.44 -32.47 -18.89
N HIS A 367 -13.54 -31.48 -18.74
CA HIS A 367 -12.58 -31.48 -17.65
C HIS A 367 -13.29 -31.41 -16.29
N PRO A 368 -12.94 -32.28 -15.31
CA PRO A 368 -13.70 -32.44 -14.07
C PRO A 368 -13.73 -31.20 -13.17
N ASP A 369 -12.80 -30.28 -13.37
CA ASP A 369 -12.71 -29.01 -12.62
C ASP A 369 -13.60 -27.91 -13.21
N ILE A 370 -14.23 -28.11 -14.38
CA ILE A 370 -15.25 -27.20 -14.89
C ILE A 370 -16.56 -27.53 -14.19
N THR A 371 -17.09 -26.56 -13.46
CA THR A 371 -18.37 -26.72 -12.76
C THR A 371 -19.48 -26.13 -13.62
N TYR A 372 -20.50 -26.94 -13.91
CA TYR A 372 -21.67 -26.51 -14.67
C TYR A 372 -22.88 -26.33 -13.74
N HIS A 373 -23.62 -25.24 -13.94
CA HIS A 373 -24.84 -24.90 -13.24
C HIS A 373 -26.02 -24.84 -14.22
N GLY A 374 -27.16 -25.39 -13.82
CA GLY A 374 -28.32 -25.55 -14.69
C GLY A 374 -28.26 -26.84 -15.51
N SER A 375 -29.08 -26.92 -16.57
CA SER A 375 -29.18 -28.11 -17.41
C SER A 375 -28.15 -28.07 -18.54
N TRP A 376 -27.16 -28.96 -18.50
CA TRP A 376 -26.15 -29.14 -19.53
C TRP A 376 -26.17 -30.58 -20.07
N GLU A 377 -25.91 -30.73 -21.36
CA GLU A 377 -25.85 -32.01 -22.06
C GLU A 377 -24.56 -32.10 -22.86
N THR A 378 -23.94 -33.28 -22.90
CA THR A 378 -22.77 -33.52 -23.75
C THR A 378 -23.22 -33.92 -25.16
N ARG A 379 -22.67 -33.24 -26.18
CA ARG A 379 -22.82 -33.60 -27.60
C ARG A 379 -21.51 -34.18 -28.11
N SER A 380 -21.57 -35.27 -28.87
CA SER A 380 -20.37 -35.91 -29.43
C SER A 380 -20.59 -36.46 -30.84
N GLU A 381 -19.50 -36.76 -31.53
CA GLU A 381 -19.53 -37.35 -32.88
C GLU A 381 -20.35 -38.65 -32.98
N GLN A 382 -20.38 -39.45 -31.91
CA GLN A 382 -21.14 -40.71 -31.87
C GLN A 382 -22.66 -40.50 -31.91
N GLN A 383 -23.14 -39.28 -31.66
CA GLN A 383 -24.55 -38.90 -31.74
C GLN A 383 -24.91 -38.19 -33.07
N GLY A 384 -24.02 -38.21 -34.07
CA GLY A 384 -24.25 -37.64 -35.39
C GLY A 384 -23.82 -36.17 -35.54
N HIS A 385 -23.07 -35.63 -34.58
CA HIS A 385 -22.43 -34.32 -34.69
C HIS A 385 -21.23 -34.41 -35.65
N LYS A 386 -21.15 -33.53 -36.66
CA LYS A 386 -19.95 -33.42 -37.51
C LYS A 386 -18.97 -32.50 -36.78
N SER A 387 -17.77 -32.94 -36.40
CA SER A 387 -16.89 -32.14 -35.53
C SER A 387 -15.62 -31.61 -36.23
N GLY A 388 -15.23 -30.42 -35.78
CA GLY A 388 -13.85 -29.95 -35.70
C GLY A 388 -13.47 -29.61 -34.26
N ASP A 389 -14.17 -30.22 -33.29
CA ASP A 389 -14.21 -29.80 -31.88
C ASP A 389 -13.04 -30.39 -31.08
N TYR A 390 -12.57 -29.67 -30.06
CA TYR A 390 -11.49 -30.13 -29.21
C TYR A 390 -12.03 -31.28 -28.34
N GLY A 391 -11.28 -32.37 -28.21
CA GLY A 391 -11.78 -33.57 -27.51
C GLY A 391 -12.88 -34.36 -28.24
N GLY A 392 -13.46 -33.84 -29.32
CA GLY A 392 -14.51 -34.50 -30.12
C GLY A 392 -15.91 -34.44 -29.49
N ASN A 393 -16.09 -33.57 -28.49
CA ASN A 393 -17.34 -33.32 -27.79
C ASN A 393 -17.49 -31.85 -27.39
N THR A 394 -18.71 -31.45 -27.04
CA THR A 394 -19.02 -30.14 -26.44
C THR A 394 -20.07 -30.29 -25.33
N HIS A 395 -20.00 -29.43 -24.32
CA HIS A 395 -21.03 -29.29 -23.30
C HIS A 395 -21.97 -28.17 -23.73
N TYR A 396 -23.23 -28.54 -23.91
CA TYR A 396 -24.24 -27.71 -24.51
C TYR A 396 -25.38 -27.41 -23.53
N THR A 397 -25.95 -26.22 -23.63
CA THR A 397 -27.20 -25.86 -22.97
C THR A 397 -28.08 -24.99 -23.86
N ASN A 398 -29.38 -25.02 -23.63
CA ASN A 398 -30.37 -24.07 -24.15
C ASN A 398 -31.18 -23.40 -23.02
N SER A 399 -30.71 -23.54 -21.78
CA SER A 399 -31.39 -23.01 -20.60
C SER A 399 -30.84 -21.63 -20.26
N GLU A 400 -31.69 -20.61 -20.29
CA GLU A 400 -31.34 -19.27 -19.82
C GLU A 400 -31.01 -19.33 -18.31
N GLY A 401 -29.95 -18.63 -17.91
CA GLY A 401 -29.40 -18.67 -16.54
C GLY A 401 -28.55 -19.90 -16.23
N ALA A 402 -28.35 -20.83 -17.18
CA ALA A 402 -27.31 -21.84 -17.05
C ALA A 402 -25.93 -21.17 -17.06
N ALA A 403 -24.97 -21.73 -16.34
CA ALA A 403 -23.64 -21.15 -16.22
C ALA A 403 -22.55 -22.21 -16.13
N PHE A 404 -21.30 -21.81 -16.36
CA PHE A 404 -20.13 -22.61 -16.03
C PHE A 404 -19.10 -21.77 -15.27
N GLU A 405 -18.29 -22.43 -14.45
CA GLU A 405 -17.18 -21.84 -13.71
C GLU A 405 -15.92 -22.69 -13.85
N TYR A 406 -14.76 -22.03 -13.90
CA TYR A 406 -13.46 -22.69 -13.92
C TYR A 406 -12.41 -21.84 -13.21
N GLU A 407 -11.70 -22.45 -12.24
CA GLU A 407 -10.55 -21.85 -11.58
C GLU A 407 -9.26 -22.21 -12.33
N PHE A 408 -8.42 -21.22 -12.61
CA PHE A 408 -7.16 -21.42 -13.31
C PHE A 408 -6.02 -20.64 -12.66
N THR A 409 -4.79 -21.08 -12.90
CA THR A 409 -3.59 -20.31 -12.54
C THR A 409 -2.86 -19.91 -13.82
N GLY A 410 -2.72 -18.62 -14.06
CA GLY A 410 -2.10 -18.10 -15.27
C GLY A 410 -2.14 -16.58 -15.32
N PHE A 411 -1.80 -16.03 -16.48
CA PHE A 411 -1.91 -14.59 -16.75
C PHE A 411 -2.96 -14.30 -17.83
N GLY A 412 -3.71 -15.31 -18.26
CA GLY A 412 -4.76 -15.16 -19.24
C GLY A 412 -5.60 -16.42 -19.46
N ILE A 413 -6.76 -16.22 -20.09
CA ILE A 413 -7.65 -17.30 -20.53
C ILE A 413 -8.41 -16.91 -21.81
N ALA A 414 -8.77 -17.91 -22.61
CA ALA A 414 -9.69 -17.78 -23.74
C ALA A 414 -10.77 -18.86 -23.71
N ILE A 415 -11.95 -18.55 -24.25
CA ILE A 415 -13.07 -19.48 -24.41
C ILE A 415 -13.21 -19.83 -25.89
N LEU A 416 -13.18 -21.13 -26.20
CA LEU A 416 -13.55 -21.69 -27.49
C LEU A 416 -14.97 -22.25 -27.42
N SER A 417 -15.74 -21.95 -28.46
CA SER A 417 -17.14 -22.30 -28.60
C SER A 417 -17.49 -22.44 -30.07
N ASP A 418 -18.62 -23.09 -30.33
CA ASP A 418 -19.27 -23.04 -31.63
C ASP A 418 -20.05 -21.75 -31.78
N THR A 419 -19.95 -21.09 -32.94
CA THR A 419 -20.86 -20.01 -33.34
C THR A 419 -21.75 -20.47 -34.48
N ALA A 420 -23.05 -20.16 -34.41
CA ALA A 420 -24.03 -20.52 -35.44
C ALA A 420 -25.33 -19.76 -35.20
N SER A 421 -26.15 -19.55 -36.23
CA SER A 421 -27.43 -18.83 -36.13
C SER A 421 -28.42 -19.35 -35.07
N ALA A 422 -28.28 -20.61 -34.63
CA ALA A 422 -29.07 -21.22 -33.57
C ALA A 422 -28.51 -21.02 -32.14
N GLN A 423 -27.30 -20.49 -32.00
CA GLN A 423 -26.66 -20.18 -30.71
C GLN A 423 -27.23 -18.88 -30.10
N GLY A 424 -26.63 -18.44 -29.00
CA GLY A 424 -27.21 -17.45 -28.10
C GLY A 424 -26.21 -16.40 -27.61
N ILE A 425 -26.57 -15.77 -26.50
CA ILE A 425 -25.82 -14.71 -25.86
C ILE A 425 -25.32 -15.20 -24.51
N ILE A 426 -24.04 -14.93 -24.24
CA ILE A 426 -23.37 -15.24 -22.97
C ILE A 426 -22.77 -13.96 -22.36
N ASP A 427 -22.89 -13.83 -21.04
CA ASP A 427 -22.14 -12.86 -20.24
C ASP A 427 -20.95 -13.56 -19.57
N ILE A 428 -19.79 -12.94 -19.62
CA ILE A 428 -18.50 -13.50 -19.18
C ILE A 428 -17.97 -12.65 -18.03
N TYR A 429 -17.39 -13.32 -17.05
CA TYR A 429 -16.86 -12.74 -15.82
C TYR A 429 -15.45 -13.29 -15.52
N ILE A 430 -14.60 -12.44 -14.97
CA ILE A 430 -13.31 -12.82 -14.38
C ILE A 430 -13.30 -12.33 -12.93
N ASP A 431 -12.97 -13.21 -11.99
CA ASP A 431 -12.89 -12.93 -10.56
C ASP A 431 -14.17 -12.21 -10.04
N ASP A 432 -15.33 -12.77 -10.42
CA ASP A 432 -16.68 -12.27 -10.10
C ASP A 432 -17.00 -10.87 -10.64
N ARG A 433 -16.21 -10.37 -11.59
CA ARG A 433 -16.44 -9.08 -12.26
C ARG A 433 -16.84 -9.29 -13.71
N TYR A 434 -17.93 -8.65 -14.12
CA TYR A 434 -18.38 -8.66 -15.51
C TYR A 434 -17.31 -8.07 -16.44
N VAL A 435 -16.98 -8.78 -17.51
CA VAL A 435 -15.97 -8.35 -18.50
C VAL A 435 -16.54 -8.18 -19.91
N GLN A 436 -17.44 -9.06 -20.37
CA GLN A 436 -17.91 -9.03 -21.76
C GLN A 436 -19.27 -9.73 -21.92
N ARG A 437 -20.14 -9.16 -22.77
CA ARG A 437 -21.27 -9.87 -23.39
C ARG A 437 -20.91 -10.29 -24.81
N LYS A 438 -21.16 -11.54 -25.17
CA LYS A 438 -20.88 -12.06 -26.51
C LYS A 438 -22.13 -12.70 -27.12
N ASP A 439 -22.46 -12.26 -28.32
CA ASP A 439 -23.46 -12.89 -29.17
C ASP A 439 -22.75 -13.91 -30.08
N THR A 440 -23.11 -15.18 -29.92
CA THR A 440 -22.55 -16.32 -30.66
C THR A 440 -23.44 -16.74 -31.83
N SER A 441 -24.55 -16.03 -32.06
CA SER A 441 -25.55 -16.35 -33.08
C SER A 441 -25.37 -15.63 -34.42
N GLN A 442 -24.24 -14.94 -34.62
CA GLN A 442 -24.07 -14.05 -35.78
C GLN A 442 -23.68 -14.76 -37.07
N ASP A 443 -23.14 -15.97 -36.98
CA ASP A 443 -22.68 -16.72 -38.14
C ASP A 443 -23.81 -17.54 -38.77
N LEU A 444 -23.99 -17.42 -40.09
CA LEU A 444 -25.05 -18.11 -40.84
C LEU A 444 -24.87 -19.64 -40.88
N GLU A 445 -23.61 -20.09 -40.90
CA GLU A 445 -23.21 -21.50 -40.84
C GLU A 445 -22.39 -21.76 -39.57
N GLN A 446 -22.41 -22.99 -39.06
CA GLN A 446 -21.67 -23.37 -37.86
C GLN A 446 -20.15 -23.21 -38.06
N GLN A 447 -19.50 -22.47 -37.17
CA GLN A 447 -18.05 -22.31 -37.09
C GLN A 447 -17.53 -22.92 -35.77
N PRO A 448 -17.00 -24.15 -35.79
CA PRO A 448 -16.38 -24.75 -34.61
C PRO A 448 -15.05 -24.07 -34.27
N GLN A 449 -14.55 -24.28 -33.04
CA GLN A 449 -13.26 -23.75 -32.55
C GLN A 449 -13.15 -22.22 -32.57
N THR A 450 -14.26 -21.50 -32.43
CA THR A 450 -14.25 -20.04 -32.46
C THR A 450 -13.88 -19.48 -31.10
N ILE A 451 -12.84 -18.63 -31.05
CA ILE A 451 -12.51 -17.88 -29.84
C ILE A 451 -13.56 -16.78 -29.64
N ILE A 452 -14.43 -16.98 -28.67
CA ILE A 452 -15.52 -16.03 -28.37
C ILE A 452 -15.11 -14.99 -27.32
N TYR A 453 -14.04 -15.27 -26.57
CA TYR A 453 -13.43 -14.39 -25.58
C TYR A 453 -11.96 -14.73 -25.38
N HIS A 454 -11.14 -13.70 -25.12
CA HIS A 454 -9.70 -13.82 -24.91
C HIS A 454 -9.21 -12.67 -24.04
N GLN A 455 -8.48 -12.98 -22.97
CA GLN A 455 -7.77 -12.02 -22.14
C GLN A 455 -6.41 -12.59 -21.73
N ASP A 456 -5.33 -11.86 -21.96
CA ASP A 456 -3.93 -12.30 -21.80
C ASP A 456 -3.07 -11.32 -20.99
N ASN A 457 -3.71 -10.50 -20.17
CA ASN A 457 -3.09 -9.43 -19.38
C ASN A 457 -3.54 -9.42 -17.91
N LEU A 458 -3.91 -10.58 -17.37
CA LEU A 458 -4.19 -10.73 -15.95
C LEU A 458 -2.87 -10.72 -15.16
N GLU A 459 -2.94 -10.28 -13.90
CA GLU A 459 -1.80 -10.43 -12.97
C GLU A 459 -1.46 -11.92 -12.84
N PRO A 460 -0.21 -12.36 -12.92
CA PRO A 460 0.10 -13.79 -12.86
C PRO A 460 -0.34 -14.40 -11.52
N GLY A 461 -1.29 -15.34 -11.53
CA GLY A 461 -1.82 -15.91 -10.30
C GLY A 461 -3.08 -16.75 -10.48
N PRO A 462 -3.74 -17.12 -9.37
CA PRO A 462 -5.03 -17.81 -9.40
C PRO A 462 -6.16 -16.84 -9.79
N HIS A 463 -7.05 -17.30 -10.67
CA HIS A 463 -8.21 -16.58 -11.17
C HIS A 463 -9.40 -17.50 -11.35
N LYS A 464 -10.61 -16.92 -11.43
CA LYS A 464 -11.84 -17.62 -11.76
C LYS A 464 -12.48 -17.04 -13.02
N LEU A 465 -12.75 -17.90 -14.01
CA LEU A 465 -13.58 -17.60 -15.17
C LEU A 465 -15.00 -18.10 -14.91
N SER A 466 -16.02 -17.31 -15.23
CA SER A 466 -17.39 -17.80 -15.33
C SER A 466 -18.14 -17.23 -16.52
N GLY A 467 -19.09 -18.01 -17.03
CA GLY A 467 -19.95 -17.64 -18.15
C GLY A 467 -21.40 -17.97 -17.84
N GLU A 468 -22.30 -17.00 -18.01
CA GLU A 468 -23.75 -17.15 -17.77
C GLU A 468 -24.53 -16.94 -19.07
N ILE A 469 -25.40 -17.90 -19.39
CA ILE A 469 -26.19 -17.87 -20.61
C ILE A 469 -27.36 -16.91 -20.43
N VAL A 470 -27.31 -15.80 -21.16
CA VAL A 470 -28.33 -14.75 -21.10
C VAL A 470 -29.55 -15.13 -21.93
N ARG A 471 -29.34 -15.75 -23.10
CA ARG A 471 -30.42 -16.08 -24.03
C ARG A 471 -29.98 -17.12 -25.04
N GLY A 472 -30.84 -18.07 -25.37
CA GLY A 472 -30.61 -19.01 -26.47
C GLY A 472 -29.65 -20.13 -26.11
N ALA A 473 -29.13 -20.81 -27.13
CA ALA A 473 -28.25 -21.95 -26.94
C ALA A 473 -26.78 -21.55 -26.77
N PHE A 474 -25.99 -22.39 -26.10
CA PHE A 474 -24.55 -22.22 -25.97
C PHE A 474 -23.85 -23.57 -25.94
N ALA A 475 -22.66 -23.66 -26.53
CA ALA A 475 -21.80 -24.84 -26.47
C ALA A 475 -20.41 -24.43 -26.00
N LEU A 476 -19.98 -24.91 -24.84
CA LEU A 476 -18.58 -24.82 -24.43
C LEU A 476 -17.81 -25.98 -25.06
N ASP A 477 -16.70 -25.65 -25.72
CA ASP A 477 -15.83 -26.63 -26.40
C ASP A 477 -14.48 -26.74 -25.67
N ALA A 478 -13.79 -25.62 -25.44
CA ALA A 478 -12.54 -25.65 -24.67
C ALA A 478 -12.23 -24.31 -24.01
N LEU A 479 -11.36 -24.37 -23.00
CA LEU A 479 -10.70 -23.21 -22.40
C LEU A 479 -9.21 -23.26 -22.71
N VAL A 480 -8.59 -22.12 -23.01
CA VAL A 480 -7.13 -22.04 -23.21
C VAL A 480 -6.53 -21.12 -22.18
N ILE A 481 -5.71 -21.68 -21.29
CA ILE A 481 -5.01 -20.94 -20.24
C ILE A 481 -3.64 -20.53 -20.76
N PHE A 482 -3.26 -19.28 -20.53
CA PHE A 482 -1.93 -18.75 -20.82
C PHE A 482 -1.08 -18.73 -19.54
N ILE A 483 0.04 -19.45 -19.56
CA ILE A 483 1.01 -19.51 -18.46
C ILE A 483 2.41 -19.22 -19.00
N TYR A 484 3.29 -18.69 -18.15
CA TYR A 484 4.71 -18.58 -18.47
C TYR A 484 5.38 -19.95 -18.31
N ASP A 485 6.36 -20.28 -19.18
CA ASP A 485 7.24 -21.41 -18.96
C ASP A 485 8.00 -21.23 -17.63
N GLN A 486 8.04 -22.29 -16.83
CA GLN A 486 8.67 -22.31 -15.50
C GLN A 486 10.20 -22.37 -15.57
#